data_AF-A0A7K0NHV2-F1
#
_entry.id   AF-A0A7K0NHV2-F1
#
_cell.length_a   1.000
_cell.length_b   1.000
_cell.length_c   1.000
_cell.angle_alpha   90.00
_cell.angle_beta   90.00
_cell.angle_gamma   90.00
#
_symmetry.space_group_name_H-M   'P 1'
#
loop_
_entity.id
_entity.type
_entity.pdbx_description
1 polymer ?
#
loop_
_entity_poly.entity_id
_entity_poly.type
_entity_poly.pdbx_seq_one_letter_code
_entity_poly.pdbx_strand_id
1 'polypeptide(L)'
;ASLKQDDIVEHFFTASTHDWLLFLTNQGRVYRAKVHELPDAGRDARGQHVANLLAFKPDETIASVIGIRDYQSLPHLVIATRSGVVKKSPLVEYDSNRTGGLIAISLRDGDEVVSASAITSSDEILLISRKGMSLRFTADDESLRPMGRSATGVIGMKFRKDDELLTMVSIPKNSDDVKQYVLTATDGGFGKRTPLAEYRSQGRGGIGVKAAKIDEGSRGILVGALIVNDSDEILAITSSGSVMRTEVSQVRETGRDTMGVRLVNLNDGITVVSLTKVSEE
;
A
#
# COMPACT_ATOMS: atom_id res chain seq x y z
N ALA A 1 11.33 -9.40 -24.39
CA ALA A 1 11.94 -10.26 -23.37
C ALA A 1 10.82 -10.91 -22.57
N SER A 2 10.77 -12.24 -22.47
CA SER A 2 9.69 -12.97 -21.78
C SER A 2 9.82 -12.86 -20.26
N LEU A 3 8.68 -12.91 -19.55
CA LEU A 3 8.62 -13.07 -18.09
C LEU A 3 9.39 -14.32 -17.69
N LYS A 4 10.27 -14.20 -16.69
CA LYS A 4 10.87 -15.35 -16.01
C LYS A 4 9.97 -15.77 -14.84
N GLN A 5 10.20 -16.98 -14.31
CA GLN A 5 9.53 -17.43 -13.09
C GLN A 5 9.74 -16.48 -11.89
N ASP A 6 10.79 -15.67 -11.91
CA ASP A 6 11.15 -14.72 -10.85
C ASP A 6 10.54 -13.31 -11.04
N ASP A 7 9.90 -13.02 -12.18
CA ASP A 7 9.29 -11.71 -12.43
C ASP A 7 7.88 -11.69 -11.81
N ILE A 8 7.66 -10.82 -10.81
CA ILE A 8 6.36 -10.71 -10.11
C ILE A 8 5.61 -9.45 -10.52
N VAL A 9 4.31 -9.61 -10.75
CA VAL A 9 3.37 -8.50 -10.90
C VAL A 9 3.09 -7.90 -9.53
N GLU A 10 3.67 -6.72 -9.26
CA GLU A 10 3.45 -5.99 -8.00
C GLU A 10 2.14 -5.18 -8.01
N HIS A 11 1.79 -4.60 -9.16
CA HIS A 11 0.59 -3.80 -9.36
C HIS A 11 -0.27 -4.38 -10.47
N PHE A 12 -1.54 -4.64 -10.17
CA PHE A 12 -2.54 -5.10 -11.13
C PHE A 12 -3.82 -4.26 -10.97
N PHE A 13 -4.32 -3.71 -12.08
CA PHE A 13 -5.51 -2.88 -12.09
C PHE A 13 -6.16 -2.91 -13.48
N THR A 14 -7.45 -2.60 -13.52
CA THR A 14 -8.21 -2.38 -14.75
C THR A 14 -8.39 -0.88 -14.97
N ALA A 15 -8.17 -0.42 -16.20
CA ALA A 15 -8.27 0.99 -16.56
C ALA A 15 -8.60 1.15 -18.05
N SER A 16 -9.17 2.29 -18.42
CA SER A 16 -9.32 2.69 -19.82
C SER A 16 -7.99 3.21 -20.37
N THR A 17 -7.78 3.08 -21.69
CA THR A 17 -6.59 3.60 -22.39
C THR A 17 -6.38 5.10 -22.22
N HIS A 18 -7.45 5.84 -21.93
CA HIS A 18 -7.44 7.27 -21.70
C HIS A 18 -7.41 7.66 -20.23
N ASP A 19 -7.36 6.71 -19.30
CA ASP A 19 -7.19 7.01 -17.88
C ASP A 19 -5.74 7.45 -17.60
N TRP A 20 -5.55 8.15 -16.50
CA TRP A 20 -4.25 8.53 -15.97
C TRP A 20 -3.76 7.49 -14.96
N LEU A 21 -2.48 7.19 -15.02
CA LEU A 21 -1.74 6.48 -13.98
C LEU A 21 -0.81 7.47 -13.29
N LEU A 22 -0.93 7.56 -11.97
CA LEU A 22 -0.04 8.33 -11.12
C LEU A 22 0.96 7.39 -10.45
N PHE A 23 2.24 7.60 -10.71
CA PHE A 23 3.34 6.82 -10.15
C PHE A 23 3.99 7.63 -9.04
N LEU A 24 3.69 7.30 -7.78
CA LEU A 24 4.34 7.91 -6.64
C LEU A 24 5.61 7.17 -6.29
N THR A 25 6.69 7.91 -6.06
CA THR A 25 8.00 7.36 -5.74
C THR A 25 8.29 7.42 -4.25
N ASN A 26 9.19 6.55 -3.78
CA ASN A 26 9.73 6.56 -2.42
C ASN A 26 10.30 7.94 -2.01
N GLN A 27 10.83 8.72 -2.96
CA GLN A 27 11.35 10.07 -2.73
C GLN A 27 10.28 11.18 -2.72
N GLY A 28 9.00 10.83 -2.67
CA GLY A 28 7.92 11.82 -2.49
C GLY A 28 7.59 12.61 -3.75
N ARG A 29 7.82 12.01 -4.93
CA ARG A 29 7.53 12.60 -6.22
C ARG A 29 6.44 11.82 -6.93
N VAL A 30 5.71 12.49 -7.81
CA VAL A 30 4.67 11.86 -8.62
C VAL A 30 4.92 12.13 -10.09
N TYR A 31 4.90 11.05 -10.86
CA TYR A 31 4.94 11.05 -12.32
C TYR A 31 3.57 10.62 -12.82
N ARG A 32 3.24 10.98 -14.05
CA ARG A 32 1.98 10.60 -14.67
C ARG A 32 2.20 10.06 -16.07
N ALA A 33 1.39 9.11 -16.46
CA ALA A 33 1.26 8.65 -17.83
C ALA A 33 -0.21 8.38 -18.14
N LYS A 34 -0.63 8.57 -19.38
CA LYS A 34 -1.86 7.93 -19.85
C LYS A 34 -1.60 6.45 -20.05
N VAL A 35 -2.62 5.62 -19.86
CA VAL A 35 -2.49 4.16 -20.03
C VAL A 35 -1.97 3.81 -21.42
N HIS A 36 -2.43 4.49 -22.48
CA HIS A 36 -1.95 4.26 -23.85
C HIS A 36 -0.49 4.71 -24.12
N GLU A 37 0.14 5.46 -23.21
CA GLU A 37 1.57 5.80 -23.31
C GLU A 37 2.46 4.66 -22.78
N LEU A 38 1.88 3.71 -22.03
CA LEU A 38 2.57 2.49 -21.67
C LEU A 38 2.70 1.59 -22.91
N PRO A 39 3.82 0.86 -23.05
CA PRO A 39 4.01 -0.04 -24.17
C PRO A 39 2.98 -1.17 -24.11
N ASP A 40 2.23 -1.33 -25.20
CA ASP A 40 1.38 -2.50 -25.38
C ASP A 40 2.26 -3.74 -25.58
N ALA A 41 2.05 -4.73 -24.73
CA ALA A 41 2.84 -5.94 -24.72
C ALA A 41 1.96 -7.13 -24.32
N GLY A 42 2.18 -8.27 -24.98
CA GLY A 42 1.47 -9.50 -24.63
C GLY A 42 1.70 -9.90 -23.18
N ARG A 43 0.78 -10.69 -22.63
CA ARG A 43 0.76 -11.13 -21.22
C ARG A 43 2.10 -11.69 -20.71
N ASP A 44 2.86 -12.35 -21.57
CA ASP A 44 4.12 -13.00 -21.23
C ASP A 44 5.36 -12.08 -21.38
N ALA A 45 5.16 -10.81 -21.75
CA ALA A 45 6.25 -9.85 -21.94
C ALA A 45 6.53 -9.05 -20.66
N ARG A 46 7.81 -8.76 -20.41
CA ARG A 46 8.24 -7.91 -19.28
C ARG A 46 7.87 -6.42 -19.40
N GLY A 47 7.36 -5.98 -20.55
CA GLY A 47 7.13 -4.56 -20.82
C GLY A 47 8.41 -3.72 -20.82
N GLN A 48 8.28 -2.43 -20.50
CA GLN A 48 9.38 -1.46 -20.38
C GLN A 48 9.55 -1.04 -18.93
N HIS A 49 10.80 -0.76 -18.54
CA HIS A 49 11.11 -0.25 -17.21
C HIS A 49 10.51 1.15 -17.01
N VAL A 50 9.59 1.29 -16.05
CA VAL A 50 8.84 2.55 -15.81
C VAL A 50 9.76 3.74 -15.52
N ALA A 51 10.85 3.54 -14.78
CA ALA A 51 11.81 4.60 -14.49
C ALA A 51 12.43 5.20 -15.77
N ASN A 52 12.62 4.40 -16.82
CA ASN A 52 13.18 4.87 -18.08
C ASN A 52 12.11 5.60 -18.91
N LEU A 53 10.87 5.10 -18.89
CA LEU A 53 9.75 5.71 -19.58
C LEU A 53 9.42 7.11 -19.01
N LEU A 54 9.45 7.24 -17.68
CA LEU A 54 9.07 8.46 -16.96
C LEU A 54 10.27 9.32 -16.53
N ALA A 55 11.49 8.92 -16.91
CA ALA A 55 12.73 9.60 -16.57
C ALA A 55 12.85 9.91 -15.07
N PHE A 56 12.72 8.87 -14.25
CA PHE A 56 12.89 8.99 -12.80
C PHE A 56 14.28 9.53 -12.44
N LYS A 57 14.38 10.15 -11.28
CA LYS A 57 15.66 10.51 -10.69
C LYS A 57 16.40 9.26 -10.22
N PRO A 58 17.74 9.34 -10.04
CA PRO A 58 18.50 8.27 -9.42
C PRO A 58 17.89 7.85 -8.08
N ASP A 59 17.88 6.53 -7.85
CA ASP A 59 17.41 5.88 -6.62
C ASP A 59 15.92 6.08 -6.30
N GLU A 60 15.12 6.57 -7.26
CA GLU A 60 13.65 6.55 -7.15
C GLU A 60 13.10 5.17 -7.51
N THR A 61 12.32 4.62 -6.59
CA THR A 61 11.52 3.41 -6.77
C THR A 61 10.04 3.77 -6.64
N ILE A 62 9.16 2.96 -7.24
CA ILE A 62 7.71 3.15 -7.13
C ILE A 62 7.29 2.74 -5.72
N ALA A 63 6.58 3.62 -5.03
CA ALA A 63 5.92 3.34 -3.76
C ALA A 63 4.43 3.02 -3.95
N SER A 64 3.78 3.63 -4.95
CA SER A 64 2.36 3.35 -5.27
C SER A 64 2.03 3.74 -6.71
N VAL A 65 1.09 3.00 -7.31
CA VAL A 65 0.48 3.33 -8.59
C VAL A 65 -1.01 3.55 -8.38
N ILE A 66 -1.53 4.68 -8.83
CA ILE A 66 -2.94 5.05 -8.67
C ILE A 66 -3.54 5.35 -10.04
N GLY A 67 -4.55 4.58 -10.43
CA GLY A 67 -5.35 4.86 -11.62
C GLY A 67 -6.47 5.85 -11.32
N ILE A 68 -6.61 6.89 -12.13
CA ILE A 68 -7.70 7.86 -12.08
C ILE A 68 -8.22 8.12 -13.49
N ARG A 69 -9.53 8.30 -13.63
CA ARG A 69 -10.12 8.71 -14.91
C ARG A 69 -9.69 10.12 -15.29
N ASP A 70 -9.81 11.02 -14.32
CA ASP A 70 -9.44 12.42 -14.41
C ASP A 70 -9.12 12.97 -13.01
N TYR A 71 -8.64 14.21 -12.93
CA TYR A 71 -8.26 14.83 -11.66
C TYR A 71 -9.45 15.36 -10.84
N GLN A 72 -10.67 15.22 -11.35
CA GLN A 72 -11.93 15.59 -10.68
C GLN A 72 -12.66 14.37 -10.11
N SER A 73 -12.29 13.15 -10.54
CA SER A 73 -12.97 11.91 -10.12
C SER A 73 -12.85 11.64 -8.62
N LEU A 74 -11.76 12.09 -7.99
CA LEU A 74 -11.57 12.05 -6.55
C LEU A 74 -10.98 13.39 -6.08
N PRO A 75 -11.41 13.90 -4.91
CA PRO A 75 -11.01 15.23 -4.47
C PRO A 75 -9.58 15.30 -3.94
N HIS A 76 -9.06 14.21 -3.35
CA HIS A 76 -7.80 14.25 -2.62
C HIS A 76 -6.85 13.10 -2.96
N LEU A 77 -5.56 13.38 -2.85
CA LEU A 77 -4.49 12.40 -2.72
C LEU A 77 -3.98 12.42 -1.27
N VAL A 78 -3.95 11.25 -0.63
CA VAL A 78 -3.29 11.04 0.67
C VAL A 78 -2.02 10.22 0.46
N ILE A 79 -0.94 10.69 1.09
CA ILE A 79 0.37 10.04 1.07
C ILE A 79 0.74 9.70 2.51
N ALA A 80 1.34 8.54 2.73
CA ALA A 80 1.90 8.13 3.99
C ALA A 80 3.38 7.73 3.85
N THR A 81 4.15 8.05 4.89
CA THR A 81 5.60 7.87 4.93
C THR A 81 6.01 6.82 5.96
N ARG A 82 7.21 6.27 5.80
CA ARG A 82 7.82 5.28 6.70
C ARG A 82 7.84 5.79 8.15
N SER A 83 8.14 7.08 8.34
CA SER A 83 8.17 7.71 9.66
C SER A 83 6.78 7.97 10.29
N GLY A 84 5.69 7.64 9.59
CA GLY A 84 4.32 7.75 10.08
C GLY A 84 3.68 9.11 9.88
N VAL A 85 4.30 9.96 9.05
CA VAL A 85 3.70 11.21 8.56
C VAL A 85 2.71 10.91 7.45
N VAL A 86 1.54 11.56 7.49
CA VAL A 86 0.51 11.53 6.45
C VAL A 86 0.22 12.93 5.94
N LYS A 87 -0.14 13.04 4.67
CA LYS A 87 -0.49 14.33 4.04
C LYS A 87 -1.63 14.16 3.05
N LYS A 88 -2.69 14.97 3.21
CA LYS A 88 -3.78 15.11 2.25
C LYS A 88 -3.56 16.35 1.40
N SER A 89 -3.74 16.24 0.09
CA SER A 89 -3.66 17.36 -0.86
C SER A 89 -4.77 17.26 -1.91
N PRO A 90 -5.26 18.37 -2.46
CA PRO A 90 -6.21 18.33 -3.58
C PRO A 90 -5.60 17.57 -4.77
N LEU A 91 -6.34 16.62 -5.34
CA LEU A 91 -5.85 15.80 -6.46
C LEU A 91 -5.56 16.67 -7.70
N VAL A 92 -6.35 17.71 -7.91
CA VAL A 92 -6.18 18.67 -9.01
C VAL A 92 -4.83 19.39 -9.00
N GLU A 93 -4.12 19.50 -7.87
CA GLU A 93 -2.77 20.09 -7.85
C GLU A 93 -1.73 19.27 -8.62
N TYR A 94 -2.06 18.02 -8.96
CA TYR A 94 -1.22 17.11 -9.73
C TYR A 94 -1.53 17.13 -11.23
N ASP A 95 -2.54 17.90 -11.67
CA ASP A 95 -2.80 18.11 -13.08
C ASP A 95 -1.79 19.11 -13.68
N SER A 96 -0.71 18.60 -14.24
CA SER A 96 0.37 19.43 -14.78
C SER A 96 1.08 18.76 -15.93
N ASN A 97 1.31 19.50 -17.03
CA ASN A 97 2.03 19.02 -18.21
C ASN A 97 3.55 18.81 -17.99
N ARG A 98 4.04 18.93 -16.75
CA ARG A 98 5.45 18.72 -16.43
C ARG A 98 5.79 17.22 -16.47
N THR A 99 6.68 16.84 -17.36
CA THR A 99 7.11 15.45 -17.58
C THR A 99 8.11 14.97 -16.53
N GLY A 100 9.01 15.84 -16.06
CA GLY A 100 10.05 15.49 -15.09
C GLY A 100 9.57 15.37 -13.64
N GLY A 101 8.34 14.88 -13.40
CA GLY A 101 7.76 14.62 -12.07
C GLY A 101 7.49 15.85 -11.20
N LEU A 102 6.42 15.80 -10.41
CA LEU A 102 6.03 16.83 -9.45
C LEU A 102 6.45 16.43 -8.04
N ILE A 103 6.74 17.42 -7.18
CA ILE A 103 6.84 17.17 -5.74
C ILE A 103 5.44 16.82 -5.25
N ALA A 104 5.33 15.72 -4.53
CA ALA A 104 4.08 15.27 -3.92
C ALA A 104 4.09 15.43 -2.40
N ILE A 105 5.26 15.38 -1.76
CA ILE A 105 5.46 15.63 -0.33
C ILE A 105 6.92 16.06 -0.11
N SER A 106 7.17 16.94 0.86
CA SER A 106 8.54 17.23 1.31
C SER A 106 8.94 16.27 2.42
N LEU A 107 9.89 15.37 2.14
CA LEU A 107 10.37 14.37 3.08
C LEU A 107 11.44 14.94 4.02
N ARG A 108 11.54 14.35 5.21
CA ARG A 108 12.66 14.57 6.12
C ARG A 108 13.80 13.62 5.75
N ASP A 109 15.00 13.93 6.23
CA ASP A 109 16.17 13.07 6.02
C ASP A 109 15.90 11.66 6.54
N GLY A 110 16.16 10.67 5.69
CA GLY A 110 15.93 9.25 6.00
C GLY A 110 14.46 8.84 6.07
N ASP A 111 13.52 9.65 5.57
CA ASP A 111 12.12 9.26 5.42
C ASP A 111 11.77 8.98 3.95
N GLU A 112 10.78 8.12 3.73
CA GLU A 112 10.39 7.63 2.41
C GLU A 112 8.87 7.47 2.35
N VAL A 113 8.27 7.71 1.18
CA VAL A 113 6.88 7.36 0.93
C VAL A 113 6.74 5.84 0.86
N VAL A 114 5.79 5.30 1.61
CA VAL A 114 5.49 3.85 1.61
C VAL A 114 4.16 3.53 0.93
N SER A 115 3.24 4.50 0.86
CA SER A 115 1.92 4.28 0.26
C SER A 115 1.21 5.59 -0.07
N ALA A 116 0.32 5.54 -1.05
CA ALA A 116 -0.60 6.63 -1.36
C ALA A 116 -1.92 6.13 -1.95
N SER A 117 -2.98 6.89 -1.71
CA SER A 117 -4.34 6.61 -2.21
C SER A 117 -5.04 7.89 -2.62
N ALA A 118 -5.78 7.85 -3.72
CA ALA A 118 -6.77 8.87 -4.02
C ALA A 118 -8.06 8.55 -3.24
N ILE A 119 -8.65 9.55 -2.57
CA ILE A 119 -9.75 9.36 -1.62
C ILE A 119 -10.77 10.50 -1.67
N THR A 120 -11.93 10.26 -1.07
CA THR A 120 -12.88 11.29 -0.63
C THR A 120 -12.61 11.70 0.82
N SER A 121 -13.13 12.87 1.26
CA SER A 121 -13.04 13.29 2.67
C SER A 121 -13.90 12.44 3.62
N SER A 122 -14.70 11.53 3.08
CA SER A 122 -15.54 10.62 3.87
C SER A 122 -14.90 9.24 4.06
N ASP A 123 -13.82 8.96 3.33
CA ASP A 123 -13.08 7.71 3.44
C ASP A 123 -12.27 7.69 4.73
N GLU A 124 -12.04 6.49 5.26
CA GLU A 124 -11.13 6.27 6.37
C GLU A 124 -9.76 5.80 5.87
N ILE A 125 -8.76 6.03 6.69
CA ILE A 125 -7.39 5.60 6.47
C ILE A 125 -7.00 4.65 7.58
N LEU A 126 -6.50 3.48 7.20
CA LEU A 126 -5.91 2.49 8.09
C LEU A 126 -4.39 2.46 7.90
N LEU A 127 -3.67 2.85 8.94
CA LEU A 127 -2.21 2.77 9.03
C LEU A 127 -1.84 1.49 9.76
N ILE A 128 -0.85 0.75 9.25
CA ILE A 128 -0.35 -0.50 9.86
C ILE A 128 1.18 -0.44 9.93
N SER A 129 1.74 -0.72 11.09
CA SER A 129 3.19 -0.74 11.34
C SER A 129 3.81 -2.12 11.14
N ARG A 130 5.14 -2.17 10.93
CA ARG A 130 5.88 -3.43 10.80
C ARG A 130 5.80 -4.29 12.07
N LYS A 131 5.74 -3.69 13.26
CA LYS A 131 5.58 -4.42 14.53
C LYS A 131 4.12 -4.70 14.91
N GLY A 132 3.20 -4.59 13.96
CA GLY A 132 1.82 -5.06 14.13
C GLY A 132 0.94 -4.13 14.95
N MET A 133 1.21 -2.82 14.92
CA MET A 133 0.28 -1.80 15.42
C MET A 133 -0.58 -1.26 14.27
N SER A 134 -1.75 -0.72 14.59
CA SER A 134 -2.67 -0.11 13.62
C SER A 134 -3.44 1.08 14.16
N LEU A 135 -3.69 2.05 13.29
CA LEU A 135 -4.49 3.23 13.58
C LEU A 135 -5.43 3.51 12.41
N ARG A 136 -6.74 3.50 12.68
CA ARG A 136 -7.79 3.86 11.71
C ARG A 136 -8.40 5.20 12.08
N PHE A 137 -8.60 6.10 11.12
CA PHE A 137 -9.30 7.37 11.33
C PHE A 137 -9.94 7.85 10.02
N THR A 138 -11.04 8.59 10.11
CA THR A 138 -11.65 9.29 8.96
C THR A 138 -10.72 10.36 8.43
N ALA A 139 -10.56 10.49 7.12
CA ALA A 139 -9.72 11.52 6.50
C ALA A 139 -10.49 12.80 6.15
N ASP A 140 -11.34 13.25 7.08
CA ASP A 140 -12.05 14.53 6.98
C ASP A 140 -11.09 15.73 7.17
N ASP A 141 -11.62 16.95 7.05
CA ASP A 141 -10.80 18.16 7.13
C ASP A 141 -10.42 18.54 8.56
N GLU A 142 -11.15 18.05 9.56
CA GLU A 142 -10.84 18.25 10.97
C GLU A 142 -9.64 17.40 11.39
N SER A 143 -9.68 16.11 11.06
CA SER A 143 -8.61 15.16 11.35
C SER A 143 -7.39 15.40 10.45
N LEU A 144 -7.58 15.63 9.15
CA LEU A 144 -6.51 15.71 8.15
C LEU A 144 -6.83 16.77 7.09
N ARG A 145 -6.66 18.04 7.44
CA ARG A 145 -6.87 19.16 6.51
C ARG A 145 -6.05 19.03 5.21
N PRO A 146 -6.58 19.46 4.06
CA PRO A 146 -5.81 19.57 2.82
C PRO A 146 -4.62 20.53 2.99
N MET A 147 -3.51 20.16 2.37
CA MET A 147 -2.27 20.93 2.31
C MET A 147 -1.76 20.97 0.87
N GLY A 148 -0.91 21.95 0.57
CA GLY A 148 -0.24 22.01 -0.73
C GLY A 148 0.75 20.85 -0.93
N ARG A 149 1.08 20.57 -2.20
CA ARG A 149 2.04 19.53 -2.61
C ARG A 149 3.37 19.52 -1.84
N SER A 150 4.01 20.68 -1.66
CA SER A 150 5.33 20.78 -1.01
C SER A 150 5.28 20.76 0.52
N ALA A 151 4.11 20.58 1.14
CA ALA A 151 4.02 20.44 2.58
C ALA A 151 4.62 19.11 3.06
N THR A 152 5.16 19.10 4.27
CA THR A 152 5.69 17.89 4.91
C THR A 152 4.58 16.94 5.37
N GLY A 153 3.39 17.45 5.69
CA GLY A 153 2.31 16.67 6.29
C GLY A 153 2.25 16.76 7.81
N VAL A 154 1.45 15.88 8.42
CA VAL A 154 1.22 15.81 9.86
C VAL A 154 1.38 14.37 10.35
N ILE A 155 1.61 14.18 11.64
CA ILE A 155 1.76 12.83 12.22
C ILE A 155 0.46 12.04 12.02
N GLY A 156 0.51 10.94 11.28
CA GLY A 156 -0.60 9.99 11.13
C GLY A 156 -0.61 8.97 12.27
N MET A 157 0.54 8.36 12.53
CA MET A 157 0.73 7.36 13.58
C MET A 157 2.08 7.58 14.25
N LYS A 158 2.13 7.40 15.57
CA LYS A 158 3.37 7.40 16.34
C LYS A 158 3.84 5.96 16.54
N PHE A 159 5.15 5.79 16.57
CA PHE A 159 5.77 4.49 16.79
C PHE A 159 6.46 4.41 18.14
N ARG A 160 6.55 3.18 18.65
CA ARG A 160 7.55 2.86 19.67
C ARG A 160 8.91 2.68 19.00
N LYS A 161 9.96 2.49 19.80
CA LYS A 161 11.32 2.30 19.30
C LYS A 161 11.37 1.14 18.28
N ASP A 162 12.13 1.35 17.21
CA ASP A 162 12.41 0.39 16.15
C ASP A 162 11.18 -0.09 15.36
N ASP A 163 10.09 0.68 15.35
CA ASP A 163 8.90 0.42 14.54
C ASP A 163 8.69 1.55 13.52
N GLU A 164 8.02 1.22 12.42
CA GLU A 164 7.81 2.10 11.28
C GLU A 164 6.54 1.71 10.53
N LEU A 165 6.03 2.63 9.70
CA LEU A 165 4.85 2.36 8.89
C LEU A 165 5.19 1.31 7.83
N LEU A 166 4.43 0.21 7.81
CA LEU A 166 4.47 -0.78 6.75
C LEU A 166 3.64 -0.31 5.56
N THR A 167 2.39 0.11 5.81
CA THR A 167 1.47 0.51 4.75
C THR A 167 0.33 1.38 5.27
N MET A 168 -0.30 2.10 4.34
CA MET A 168 -1.57 2.80 4.50
C MET A 168 -2.56 2.18 3.52
N VAL A 169 -3.78 1.94 3.99
CA VAL A 169 -4.89 1.51 3.13
C VAL A 169 -6.08 2.47 3.30
N SER A 170 -6.69 2.86 2.19
CA SER A 170 -7.94 3.63 2.19
C SER A 170 -9.15 2.70 2.28
N ILE A 171 -10.12 3.08 3.11
CA ILE A 171 -11.37 2.37 3.34
C ILE A 171 -12.51 3.31 2.89
N PRO A 172 -13.15 3.07 1.74
CA PRO A 172 -14.32 3.82 1.32
C PRO A 172 -15.44 3.77 2.37
N LYS A 173 -16.19 4.86 2.55
CA LYS A 173 -17.24 4.95 3.59
C LYS A 173 -18.29 3.82 3.54
N ASN A 174 -18.61 3.31 2.36
CA ASN A 174 -19.64 2.27 2.17
C ASN A 174 -19.04 0.85 2.15
N SER A 175 -17.86 0.64 2.74
CA SER A 175 -17.20 -0.66 2.74
C SER A 175 -17.83 -1.68 3.69
N ASP A 176 -18.69 -1.24 4.62
CA ASP A 176 -19.31 -2.11 5.63
C ASP A 176 -20.36 -3.07 5.04
N ASP A 177 -20.86 -2.81 3.83
CA ASP A 177 -21.81 -3.67 3.12
C ASP A 177 -21.17 -4.93 2.52
N VAL A 178 -19.84 -4.98 2.47
CA VAL A 178 -19.06 -6.12 1.97
C VAL A 178 -18.22 -6.68 3.10
N LYS A 179 -18.22 -8.01 3.28
CA LYS A 179 -17.37 -8.65 4.28
C LYS A 179 -15.90 -8.56 3.86
N GLN A 180 -15.22 -7.55 4.37
CA GLN A 180 -13.80 -7.32 4.13
C GLN A 180 -12.95 -7.72 5.34
N TYR A 181 -11.70 -8.05 5.08
CA TYR A 181 -10.72 -8.40 6.08
C TYR A 181 -9.44 -7.60 5.88
N VAL A 182 -8.73 -7.36 6.98
CA VAL A 182 -7.31 -7.00 6.94
C VAL A 182 -6.53 -8.30 7.06
N LEU A 183 -5.85 -8.67 5.98
CA LEU A 183 -4.91 -9.78 5.97
C LEU A 183 -3.52 -9.26 6.30
N THR A 184 -2.86 -9.87 7.26
CA THR A 184 -1.49 -9.55 7.69
C THR A 184 -0.59 -10.76 7.53
N ALA A 185 0.62 -10.57 7.03
CA ALA A 185 1.64 -11.61 6.88
C ALA A 185 3.01 -11.15 7.42
N THR A 186 3.75 -12.09 8.03
CA THR A 186 5.12 -11.88 8.51
C THR A 186 6.16 -12.45 7.55
N ASP A 187 7.39 -11.96 7.66
CA ASP A 187 8.58 -12.53 6.99
C ASP A 187 8.84 -14.00 7.37
N GLY A 188 8.46 -14.41 8.57
CA GLY A 188 8.48 -15.81 9.01
C GLY A 188 7.41 -16.71 8.37
N GLY A 189 6.61 -16.20 7.44
CA GLY A 189 5.62 -17.00 6.70
C GLY A 189 4.33 -17.27 7.47
N PHE A 190 4.03 -16.45 8.48
CA PHE A 190 2.80 -16.54 9.26
C PHE A 190 1.83 -15.44 8.87
N GLY A 191 0.54 -15.72 8.99
CA GLY A 191 -0.47 -14.70 8.75
C GLY A 191 -1.86 -15.13 9.13
N LYS A 192 -2.76 -14.18 8.94
CA LYS A 192 -4.15 -14.26 9.34
C LYS A 192 -4.95 -13.21 8.60
N ARG A 193 -6.26 -13.40 8.59
CA ARG A 193 -7.21 -12.36 8.23
C ARG A 193 -8.08 -12.02 9.43
N THR A 194 -8.37 -10.75 9.61
CA THR A 194 -9.22 -10.25 10.68
C THR A 194 -10.31 -9.38 10.06
N PRO A 195 -11.59 -9.56 10.42
CA PRO A 195 -12.66 -8.70 9.92
C PRO A 195 -12.31 -7.21 10.06
N LEU A 196 -12.55 -6.43 9.00
CA LEU A 196 -12.25 -5.00 8.98
C LEU A 196 -12.96 -4.25 10.11
N ALA A 197 -14.16 -4.70 10.49
CA ALA A 197 -14.94 -4.18 11.61
C ALA A 197 -14.23 -4.25 12.98
N GLU A 198 -13.25 -5.14 13.16
CA GLU A 198 -12.45 -5.15 14.41
C GLU A 198 -11.48 -3.97 14.53
N TYR A 199 -11.15 -3.33 13.41
CA TYR A 199 -10.30 -2.14 13.37
C TYR A 199 -11.16 -0.90 13.58
N ARG A 200 -11.45 -0.60 14.85
CA ARG A 200 -12.23 0.59 15.22
C ARG A 200 -11.48 1.90 14.90
N SER A 201 -12.26 2.91 14.54
CA SER A 201 -11.76 4.28 14.35
C SER A 201 -11.20 4.85 15.67
N GLN A 202 -10.17 5.68 15.56
CA GLN A 202 -9.37 6.26 16.63
C GLN A 202 -8.95 7.69 16.25
N GLY A 203 -8.45 8.48 17.20
CA GLY A 203 -7.83 9.76 16.90
C GLY A 203 -6.49 9.60 16.16
N ARG A 204 -6.28 10.40 15.11
CA ARG A 204 -5.00 10.49 14.38
C ARG A 204 -3.85 10.86 15.33
N GLY A 205 -2.66 10.31 15.07
CA GLY A 205 -1.42 10.68 15.75
C GLY A 205 -1.17 9.93 17.06
N GLY A 206 -1.99 8.91 17.35
CA GLY A 206 -1.75 7.95 18.43
C GLY A 206 -0.77 6.84 18.04
N ILE A 207 -0.46 5.97 19.01
CA ILE A 207 0.32 4.74 18.79
C ILE A 207 -0.55 3.63 18.17
N GLY A 208 -1.87 3.79 18.23
CA GLY A 208 -2.83 2.82 17.73
C GLY A 208 -2.97 1.61 18.66
N VAL A 209 -3.52 0.54 18.09
CA VAL A 209 -3.86 -0.73 18.75
C VAL A 209 -3.31 -1.89 17.93
N LYS A 210 -3.14 -3.06 18.53
CA LYS A 210 -2.59 -4.22 17.80
C LYS A 210 -3.42 -4.55 16.56
N ALA A 211 -2.72 -4.73 15.43
CA ALA A 211 -3.20 -5.37 14.21
C ALA A 211 -2.92 -6.86 14.24
N ALA A 212 -1.77 -7.25 14.78
CA ALA A 212 -1.33 -8.62 14.96
C ALA A 212 -0.50 -8.72 16.25
N LYS A 213 -0.56 -9.89 16.91
CA LYS A 213 0.40 -10.20 17.98
C LYS A 213 1.68 -10.71 17.33
N ILE A 214 2.74 -9.93 17.42
CA ILE A 214 4.04 -10.28 16.86
C ILE A 214 4.96 -10.79 17.98
N ASP A 215 5.61 -11.91 17.71
CA ASP A 215 6.76 -12.41 18.47
C ASP A 215 7.95 -12.44 17.51
N GLU A 216 8.79 -11.40 17.57
CA GLU A 216 9.89 -11.18 16.61
C GLU A 216 10.85 -12.38 16.55
N GLY A 217 11.05 -13.09 17.67
CA GLY A 217 11.96 -14.24 17.73
C GLY A 217 11.44 -15.49 17.01
N SER A 218 10.12 -15.70 16.97
CA SER A 218 9.52 -16.92 16.40
C SER A 218 8.71 -16.71 15.12
N ARG A 219 8.24 -15.48 14.89
CA ARG A 219 7.36 -15.11 13.77
C ARG A 219 7.96 -14.03 12.87
N GLY A 220 8.97 -13.30 13.35
CA GLY A 220 9.57 -12.15 12.70
C GLY A 220 8.67 -10.91 12.71
N ILE A 221 8.67 -10.10 11.64
CA ILE A 221 7.94 -8.83 11.53
C ILE A 221 6.92 -8.84 10.39
N LEU A 222 5.95 -7.92 10.39
CA LEU A 222 5.04 -7.80 9.27
C LEU A 222 5.76 -7.32 8.00
N VAL A 223 5.48 -8.00 6.89
CA VAL A 223 5.95 -7.67 5.54
C VAL A 223 4.81 -7.36 4.57
N GLY A 224 3.58 -7.68 4.95
CA GLY A 224 2.40 -7.37 4.14
C GLY A 224 1.17 -7.13 5.00
N ALA A 225 0.38 -6.13 4.62
CA ALA A 225 -0.97 -5.94 5.11
C ALA A 225 -1.87 -5.42 3.98
N LEU A 226 -2.99 -6.11 3.74
CA LEU A 226 -3.87 -5.86 2.59
C LEU A 226 -5.33 -5.89 3.03
N ILE A 227 -6.17 -5.05 2.42
CA ILE A 227 -7.63 -5.24 2.47
C ILE A 227 -8.03 -6.23 1.39
N VAL A 228 -8.69 -7.29 1.82
CA VAL A 228 -9.08 -8.43 0.99
C VAL A 228 -10.53 -8.83 1.27
N ASN A 229 -11.16 -9.45 0.28
CA ASN A 229 -12.44 -10.11 0.34
C ASN A 229 -12.24 -11.64 0.34
N ASP A 230 -13.30 -12.40 0.62
CA ASP A 230 -13.25 -13.87 0.63
C ASP A 230 -12.82 -14.49 -0.71
N SER A 231 -13.15 -13.85 -1.84
CA SER A 231 -12.84 -14.30 -3.20
C SER A 231 -11.48 -13.82 -3.72
N ASP A 232 -10.77 -12.97 -2.99
CA ASP A 232 -9.44 -12.54 -3.42
C ASP A 232 -8.44 -13.69 -3.25
N GLU A 233 -7.35 -13.64 -4.03
CA GLU A 233 -6.16 -14.44 -3.81
C GLU A 233 -5.00 -13.55 -3.35
N ILE A 234 -4.03 -14.15 -2.68
CA ILE A 234 -2.75 -13.52 -2.36
C ILE A 234 -1.59 -14.28 -2.97
N LEU A 235 -0.57 -13.53 -3.38
CA LEU A 235 0.73 -14.04 -3.79
C LEU A 235 1.76 -13.65 -2.73
N ALA A 236 2.35 -14.65 -2.08
CA ALA A 236 3.48 -14.47 -1.18
C ALA A 236 4.77 -14.74 -1.95
N ILE A 237 5.71 -13.79 -1.89
CA ILE A 237 7.00 -13.87 -2.57
C ILE A 237 8.07 -14.10 -1.51
N THR A 238 8.94 -15.07 -1.75
CA THR A 238 10.03 -15.41 -0.83
C THR A 238 11.37 -14.81 -1.25
N SER A 239 12.33 -14.74 -0.33
CA SER A 239 13.70 -14.27 -0.59
C SER A 239 14.45 -15.13 -1.60
N SER A 240 14.01 -16.36 -1.86
CA SER A 240 14.53 -17.23 -2.92
C SER A 240 13.87 -17.02 -4.29
N GLY A 241 12.94 -16.07 -4.42
CA GLY A 241 12.19 -15.83 -5.66
C GLY A 241 10.97 -16.71 -5.86
N SER A 242 10.72 -17.68 -4.96
CA SER A 242 9.54 -18.56 -5.06
C SER A 242 8.26 -17.76 -4.79
N VAL A 243 7.24 -17.96 -5.62
CA VAL A 243 5.92 -17.34 -5.51
C VAL A 243 4.89 -18.38 -5.10
N MET A 244 4.11 -18.07 -4.07
CA MET A 244 3.09 -18.96 -3.52
C MET A 244 1.73 -18.29 -3.55
N ARG A 245 0.77 -18.92 -4.23
CA ARG A 245 -0.61 -18.46 -4.35
C ARG A 245 -1.46 -19.08 -3.24
N THR A 246 -2.33 -18.28 -2.62
CA THR A 246 -3.25 -18.75 -1.57
C THR A 246 -4.56 -17.98 -1.67
N GLU A 247 -5.67 -18.71 -1.74
CA GLU A 247 -7.02 -18.12 -1.64
C GLU A 247 -7.20 -17.49 -0.25
N VAL A 248 -7.75 -16.28 -0.20
CA VAL A 248 -7.97 -15.58 1.08
C VAL A 248 -8.93 -16.36 1.97
N SER A 249 -9.90 -17.07 1.39
CA SER A 249 -10.83 -17.96 2.10
C SER A 249 -10.13 -19.02 2.98
N GLN A 250 -8.96 -19.50 2.54
CA GLN A 250 -8.15 -20.51 3.22
C GLN A 250 -7.27 -19.94 4.33
N VAL A 251 -7.05 -18.61 4.32
CA VAL A 251 -6.31 -17.93 5.38
C VAL A 251 -7.17 -17.87 6.64
N ARG A 252 -6.60 -18.26 7.79
CA ARG A 252 -7.37 -18.37 9.02
C ARG A 252 -7.93 -17.02 9.48
N GLU A 253 -9.26 -16.97 9.65
CA GLU A 253 -9.95 -15.85 10.28
C GLU A 253 -9.72 -15.88 11.80
N THR A 254 -9.16 -14.79 12.34
CA THR A 254 -8.90 -14.63 13.77
C THR A 254 -8.95 -13.16 14.17
N GLY A 255 -9.15 -12.90 15.47
CA GLY A 255 -9.12 -11.54 16.00
C GLY A 255 -7.73 -10.88 15.93
N ARG A 256 -7.68 -9.57 16.20
CA ARG A 256 -6.45 -8.76 16.07
C ARG A 256 -5.28 -9.20 16.96
N ASP A 257 -5.50 -9.48 18.25
CA ASP A 257 -4.44 -9.85 19.19
C ASP A 257 -4.10 -11.35 19.15
N THR A 258 -3.86 -11.85 17.94
CA THR A 258 -3.46 -13.24 17.68
C THR A 258 -2.23 -13.28 16.78
N MET A 259 -1.47 -14.38 16.85
CA MET A 259 -0.21 -14.54 16.11
C MET A 259 -0.40 -15.05 14.68
N GLY A 260 -1.64 -15.38 14.30
CA GLY A 260 -1.93 -16.07 13.05
C GLY A 260 -1.36 -17.49 12.97
N VAL A 261 -1.56 -18.11 11.82
CA VAL A 261 -1.10 -19.47 11.51
C VAL A 261 -0.08 -19.44 10.39
N ARG A 262 0.58 -20.57 10.15
CA ARG A 262 1.53 -20.67 9.04
C ARG A 262 0.77 -20.54 7.73
N LEU A 263 1.13 -19.53 6.93
CA LEU A 263 0.66 -19.33 5.55
C LEU A 263 1.55 -20.09 4.57
N VAL A 264 2.86 -20.02 4.82
CA VAL A 264 3.88 -20.54 3.92
C VAL A 264 4.84 -21.44 4.71
N ASN A 265 5.14 -22.61 4.16
CA ASN A 265 6.25 -23.43 4.63
C ASN A 265 7.55 -22.91 4.02
N LEU A 266 8.36 -22.24 4.84
CA LEU A 266 9.67 -21.74 4.46
C LEU A 266 10.75 -22.75 4.80
N ASN A 267 11.73 -22.89 3.91
CA ASN A 267 12.98 -23.59 4.20
C ASN A 267 13.85 -22.73 5.14
N ASP A 268 14.83 -23.35 5.80
CA ASP A 268 15.75 -22.64 6.69
C ASP A 268 16.47 -21.50 5.95
N GLY A 269 16.45 -20.30 6.55
CA GLY A 269 17.04 -19.08 5.99
C GLY A 269 16.22 -18.37 4.90
N ILE A 270 15.09 -18.94 4.47
CA ILE A 270 14.16 -18.30 3.53
C ILE A 270 13.09 -17.53 4.28
N THR A 271 12.78 -16.33 3.81
CA THR A 271 11.76 -15.44 4.38
C THR A 271 10.75 -15.01 3.32
N VAL A 272 9.55 -14.60 3.73
CA VAL A 272 8.62 -13.85 2.88
C VAL A 272 9.11 -12.41 2.80
N VAL A 273 9.22 -11.87 1.58
CA VAL A 273 9.69 -10.51 1.34
C VAL A 273 8.57 -9.56 0.91
N SER A 274 7.50 -10.09 0.31
CA SER A 274 6.37 -9.29 -0.14
C SER A 274 5.09 -10.12 -0.26
N LEU A 275 3.96 -9.41 -0.18
CA LEU A 275 2.62 -9.95 -0.33
C LEU A 275 1.81 -9.05 -1.27
N THR A 276 1.28 -9.64 -2.34
CA THR A 276 0.42 -8.94 -3.31
C THR A 276 -0.97 -9.57 -3.35
N LYS A 277 -2.00 -8.74 -3.52
CA LYS A 277 -3.37 -9.18 -3.77
C LYS A 277 -3.58 -9.41 -5.27
N VAL A 278 -4.25 -10.49 -5.61
CA VAL A 278 -4.83 -10.74 -6.93
C VAL A 278 -6.33 -10.80 -6.73
N SER A 279 -7.06 -9.83 -7.28
CA SER A 279 -8.52 -9.85 -7.24
C SER A 279 -9.06 -10.71 -8.38
N GLU A 280 -9.99 -11.61 -8.07
CA GLU A 280 -10.84 -12.23 -9.08
C GLU A 280 -11.72 -11.16 -9.74
N GLU A 281 -11.97 -11.33 -11.04
CA GLU A 281 -12.81 -10.45 -11.87
C GLU A 281 -14.27 -10.37 -11.39
#